data_AF-A0A8X7BFW6-F1
#
_entry.id   AF-A0A8X7BFW6-F1
#
_cell.length_a   1.000
_cell.length_b   1.000
_cell.length_c   1.000
_cell.angle_alpha   90.00
_cell.angle_beta   90.00
_cell.angle_gamma   90.00
#
_symmetry.space_group_name_H-M   'P 1'
#
loop_
_entity.id
_entity.type
_entity.pdbx_description
1 polymer ?
#
loop_
_entity_poly.entity_id
_entity_poly.type
_entity_poly.pdbx_seq_one_letter_code
_entity_poly.pdbx_strand_id
1 'polypeptide(L)'
;MPQHLKSAVKHLMTIGHNTSFCSGAFRTSPVQSLYVTCNQLPLNLRRKKQVLAYYFKILSVRSHPLRSGNLAISMRRIYDARSHNIRPFMERTKLLLSELDLPDVDIHQKNFLQFQPWNTPCFRYINPYDTYSKSAMAPVTFQGIFAYHRSRYSD
;
A
#
# COMPACT_ATOMS: atom_id res chain seq x y z
N MET A 1 12.59 -11.36 -34.06
CA MET A 1 11.47 -12.17 -33.53
C MET A 1 11.66 -12.41 -32.04
N PRO A 2 10.71 -12.08 -31.14
CA PRO A 2 10.74 -12.59 -29.78
C PRO A 2 9.50 -13.43 -29.49
N GLN A 3 9.65 -14.75 -29.49
CA GLN A 3 8.59 -15.71 -29.15
C GLN A 3 8.28 -15.72 -27.63
N HIS A 4 9.26 -15.36 -26.78
CA HIS A 4 9.10 -15.35 -25.32
C HIS A 4 8.16 -14.25 -24.79
N LEU A 5 8.21 -13.03 -25.33
CA LEU A 5 7.32 -11.94 -24.89
C LEU A 5 5.86 -12.20 -25.29
N LYS A 6 5.64 -12.80 -26.45
CA LYS A 6 4.29 -13.20 -26.92
C LYS A 6 3.70 -14.31 -26.04
N SER A 7 4.53 -15.26 -25.59
CA SER A 7 4.12 -16.33 -24.67
C SER A 7 3.68 -15.79 -23.30
N ALA A 8 4.47 -14.89 -22.70
CA ALA A 8 4.13 -14.29 -21.41
C ALA A 8 2.82 -13.48 -21.46
N VAL A 9 2.61 -12.68 -22.52
CA VAL A 9 1.36 -11.94 -22.70
C VAL A 9 0.16 -12.87 -22.88
N LYS A 10 0.30 -13.96 -23.65
CA LYS A 10 -0.75 -14.98 -23.80
C LYS A 10 -1.11 -15.65 -22.48
N HIS A 11 -0.12 -16.10 -21.70
CA HIS A 11 -0.35 -16.72 -20.40
C HIS A 11 -1.02 -15.76 -19.41
N LEU A 12 -0.66 -14.47 -19.49
CA LEU A 12 -1.27 -13.43 -18.67
C LEU A 12 -2.70 -13.05 -19.10
N MET A 13 -3.04 -13.19 -20.39
CA MET A 13 -4.43 -13.10 -20.86
C MET A 13 -5.27 -14.27 -20.36
N THR A 14 -4.68 -15.46 -20.21
CA THR A 14 -5.31 -16.63 -19.56
C THR A 14 -5.70 -16.33 -18.12
N ILE A 15 -5.10 -15.35 -17.43
CA ILE A 15 -5.54 -14.98 -16.07
C ILE A 15 -6.94 -14.35 -16.07
N GLY A 16 -7.44 -13.79 -17.19
CA GLY A 16 -8.86 -13.43 -17.34
C GLY A 16 -9.82 -14.63 -17.38
N HIS A 17 -9.30 -15.86 -17.36
CA HIS A 17 -10.10 -17.08 -17.29
C HIS A 17 -10.81 -17.22 -15.93
N ASN A 18 -10.23 -16.72 -14.84
CA ASN A 18 -10.85 -16.80 -13.52
C ASN A 18 -12.16 -16.01 -13.43
N THR A 19 -12.28 -14.86 -14.12
CA THR A 19 -13.52 -14.09 -14.18
C THR A 19 -14.63 -14.83 -14.92
N SER A 20 -14.30 -15.62 -15.94
CA SER A 20 -15.27 -16.45 -16.66
C SER A 20 -15.77 -17.60 -15.79
N PHE A 21 -14.86 -18.27 -15.09
CA PHE A 21 -15.20 -19.39 -14.19
C PHE A 21 -16.04 -18.93 -12.99
N CYS A 22 -15.65 -17.84 -12.32
CA CYS A 22 -16.40 -17.31 -11.17
C CYS A 22 -17.76 -16.71 -11.55
N SER A 23 -17.95 -16.26 -12.80
CA SER A 23 -19.21 -15.68 -13.27
C SER A 23 -20.12 -16.66 -14.00
N GLY A 24 -19.70 -17.92 -14.16
CA GLY A 24 -20.44 -18.93 -14.93
C GLY A 24 -20.55 -18.62 -16.44
N ALA A 25 -19.73 -17.70 -16.96
CA ALA A 25 -19.77 -17.31 -18.36
C ALA A 25 -19.07 -18.35 -19.24
N PHE A 26 -19.57 -18.54 -20.47
CA PHE A 26 -18.95 -19.44 -21.45
C PHE A 26 -17.49 -19.05 -21.70
N ARG A 27 -16.63 -20.06 -21.94
CA ARG A 27 -15.19 -19.86 -22.23
C ARG A 27 -14.92 -19.00 -23.46
N THR A 28 -15.91 -18.85 -24.33
CA THR A 28 -15.87 -18.04 -25.57
C THR A 28 -16.39 -16.62 -25.37
N SER A 29 -16.87 -16.28 -24.18
CA SER A 29 -17.38 -14.94 -23.88
C SER A 29 -16.24 -13.92 -24.05
N PRO A 30 -16.49 -12.78 -24.72
CA PRO A 30 -15.49 -11.73 -24.84
C PRO A 30 -15.03 -11.22 -23.46
N VAL A 31 -13.72 -11.14 -23.24
CA VAL A 31 -13.13 -10.73 -21.95
C VAL A 31 -13.59 -9.32 -21.53
N GLN A 32 -13.81 -8.43 -22.50
CA GLN A 32 -14.33 -7.09 -22.22
C GLN A 32 -15.74 -7.10 -21.61
N SER A 33 -16.62 -7.99 -22.08
CA SER A 33 -17.96 -8.17 -21.52
C SER A 33 -17.88 -8.67 -20.08
N LEU A 34 -16.95 -9.61 -19.81
CA LEU A 34 -16.72 -10.14 -18.46
C LEU A 34 -16.27 -9.07 -17.46
N TYR A 35 -15.44 -8.11 -17.89
CA TYR A 35 -15.04 -7.01 -17.01
C TYR A 35 -16.23 -6.16 -16.55
N VAL A 36 -17.20 -5.91 -17.45
CA VAL A 36 -18.41 -5.16 -17.13
C VAL A 36 -19.31 -5.97 -16.20
N THR A 37 -19.56 -7.25 -16.50
CA THR A 37 -20.45 -8.09 -15.67
C THR A 37 -19.89 -8.34 -14.26
N CYS A 38 -18.57 -8.49 -14.13
CA CYS A 38 -17.91 -8.69 -12.84
C CYS A 38 -17.65 -7.39 -12.07
N ASN A 39 -17.95 -6.22 -12.65
CA ASN A 39 -17.53 -4.92 -12.14
C ASN A 39 -16.01 -4.85 -11.83
N GLN A 40 -15.17 -5.37 -12.73
CA GLN A 40 -13.72 -5.40 -12.59
C GLN A 40 -13.04 -4.53 -13.64
N LEU A 41 -12.00 -3.79 -13.25
CA LEU A 41 -11.19 -3.06 -14.21
C LEU A 41 -10.43 -4.04 -15.15
N PRO A 42 -10.24 -3.65 -16.42
CA PRO A 42 -9.36 -4.35 -17.34
C PRO A 42 -7.96 -4.60 -16.75
N LEU A 43 -7.38 -5.75 -17.09
CA LEU A 43 -6.11 -6.21 -16.54
C LEU A 43 -4.97 -5.18 -16.71
N ASN A 44 -4.92 -4.50 -17.85
CA ASN A 44 -3.91 -3.46 -18.12
C ASN A 44 -4.02 -2.30 -17.13
N LEU A 45 -5.24 -1.82 -16.85
CA LEU A 45 -5.48 -0.74 -15.90
C LEU A 45 -5.15 -1.16 -14.46
N ARG A 46 -5.49 -2.40 -14.09
CA ARG A 46 -5.12 -2.95 -12.78
C ARG A 46 -3.60 -2.99 -12.57
N ARG A 47 -2.84 -3.37 -13.59
CA ARG A 47 -1.37 -3.34 -13.55
C ARG A 47 -0.84 -1.92 -13.43
N LYS A 48 -1.36 -0.98 -14.22
CA LYS A 48 -0.96 0.43 -14.13
C LYS A 48 -1.22 0.98 -12.71
N LYS A 49 -2.40 0.70 -12.14
CA LYS A 49 -2.76 1.04 -10.75
C LYS A 49 -1.78 0.44 -9.74
N GLN A 50 -1.41 -0.83 -9.89
CA GLN A 50 -0.49 -1.50 -8.97
C GLN A 50 0.93 -0.92 -9.05
N VAL A 51 1.40 -0.60 -10.26
CA VAL A 51 2.70 0.06 -10.49
C VAL A 51 2.73 1.42 -9.81
N LEU A 52 1.70 2.25 -10.04
CA LEU A 52 1.59 3.57 -9.41
C LEU A 52 1.49 3.48 -7.89
N ALA A 53 0.67 2.59 -7.36
CA ALA A 53 0.52 2.40 -5.92
C ALA A 53 1.85 2.05 -5.25
N TYR A 54 2.66 1.17 -5.88
CA TYR A 54 3.97 0.83 -5.36
C TYR A 54 4.97 1.99 -5.50
N TYR A 55 4.93 2.75 -6.60
CA TYR A 55 5.77 3.93 -6.79
C TYR A 55 5.50 5.01 -5.74
N PHE A 56 4.24 5.36 -5.50
CA PHE A 56 3.88 6.32 -4.45
C PHE A 56 4.26 5.82 -3.06
N LYS A 57 4.13 4.50 -2.81
CA LYS A 57 4.62 3.90 -1.57
C LYS A 57 6.13 4.10 -1.38
N ILE A 58 6.94 3.88 -2.42
CA ILE A 58 8.39 4.13 -2.39
C ILE A 58 8.68 5.60 -2.06
N LEU A 59 8.00 6.53 -2.73
CA LEU A 59 8.22 7.97 -2.54
C LEU A 59 7.73 8.48 -1.18
N SER A 60 6.73 7.83 -0.58
CA SER A 60 6.25 8.16 0.77
C SER A 60 7.26 7.80 1.88
N VAL A 61 8.23 6.92 1.60
CA VAL A 61 9.23 6.46 2.58
C VAL A 61 10.57 7.17 2.33
N ARG A 62 11.07 7.92 3.32
CA ARG A 62 12.32 8.69 3.20
C ARG A 62 13.56 7.82 3.00
N SER A 63 13.67 6.70 3.72
CA SER A 63 14.82 5.80 3.69
C SER A 63 14.77 4.73 2.61
N HIS A 64 13.85 4.81 1.63
CA HIS A 64 13.71 3.76 0.64
C HIS A 64 14.87 3.78 -0.38
N PRO A 65 15.57 2.66 -0.64
CA PRO A 65 16.76 2.63 -1.50
C PRO A 65 16.47 3.02 -2.95
N LEU A 66 15.27 2.71 -3.45
CA LEU A 66 14.85 3.06 -4.81
C LEU A 66 14.42 4.53 -4.97
N ARG A 67 14.30 5.30 -3.88
CA ARG A 67 13.83 6.70 -3.95
C ARG A 67 14.83 7.61 -4.66
N SER A 68 16.12 7.41 -4.42
CA SER A 68 17.21 8.14 -5.10
C SER A 68 17.57 7.54 -6.47
N GLY A 69 16.86 6.49 -6.89
CA GLY A 69 17.17 5.66 -8.06
C GLY A 69 16.85 6.34 -9.39
N ASN A 70 17.54 7.44 -9.70
CA ASN A 70 17.64 7.94 -11.06
C ASN A 70 18.64 7.11 -11.84
N LEU A 71 18.23 6.65 -13.02
CA LEU A 71 19.11 5.91 -13.90
C LEU A 71 20.23 6.83 -14.42
N ALA A 72 21.49 6.44 -14.21
CA ALA A 72 22.64 7.15 -14.75
C ALA A 72 22.52 7.33 -16.27
N ILE A 73 23.05 8.45 -16.79
CA ILE A 73 22.95 8.82 -18.20
C ILE A 73 23.56 7.75 -19.11
N SER A 74 24.70 7.17 -18.72
CA SER A 74 25.34 6.07 -19.47
C SER A 74 24.44 4.84 -19.61
N MET A 75 23.80 4.43 -18.51
CA MET A 75 22.83 3.34 -18.53
C MET A 75 21.61 3.67 -19.38
N ARG A 76 21.13 4.93 -19.37
CA ARG A 76 19.98 5.36 -20.20
C ARG A 76 20.26 5.08 -21.67
N ARG A 77 21.44 5.48 -22.15
CA ARG A 77 21.87 5.27 -23.54
C ARG A 77 21.91 3.79 -23.92
N ILE A 78 22.32 2.91 -23.01
CA ILE A 78 22.34 1.45 -23.25
C ILE A 78 20.91 0.90 -23.41
N TYR A 79 19.98 1.34 -22.56
CA TYR A 79 18.56 0.95 -22.68
C TYR A 79 17.90 1.54 -23.92
N ASP A 80 18.26 2.77 -24.31
CA ASP A 80 17.75 3.41 -25.52
C ASP A 80 18.24 2.70 -26.79
N ALA A 81 19.50 2.27 -26.81
CA ALA A 81 20.08 1.50 -27.91
C ALA A 81 19.52 0.08 -28.02
N ARG A 82 18.95 -0.47 -26.94
CA ARG A 82 18.41 -1.84 -26.88
C ARG A 82 16.93 -1.83 -26.49
N SER A 83 16.07 -1.61 -27.49
CA SER A 83 14.61 -1.53 -27.32
C SER A 83 13.93 -2.77 -26.71
N HIS A 84 14.58 -3.94 -26.76
CA HIS A 84 14.07 -5.17 -26.15
C HIS A 84 14.38 -5.28 -24.65
N ASN A 85 15.28 -4.45 -24.13
CA ASN A 85 15.74 -4.56 -22.76
C ASN A 85 14.78 -3.82 -21.82
N ILE A 86 14.27 -4.50 -20.80
CA ILE A 86 13.28 -3.93 -19.90
C ILE A 86 13.95 -2.87 -19.03
N ARG A 87 13.49 -1.62 -19.15
CA ARG A 87 13.94 -0.51 -18.30
C ARG A 87 13.65 -0.79 -16.82
N PRO A 88 14.47 -0.28 -15.88
CA PRO A 88 14.21 -0.45 -14.47
C PRO A 88 12.88 0.18 -14.04
N PHE A 89 12.38 -0.28 -12.91
CA PHE A 89 11.04 0.01 -12.43
C PHE A 89 10.74 1.52 -12.31
N MET A 90 11.67 2.31 -11.75
CA MET A 90 11.50 3.77 -11.62
C MET A 90 11.33 4.44 -12.98
N GLU A 91 12.13 4.07 -13.98
CA GLU A 91 12.05 4.64 -15.33
C GLU A 91 10.76 4.25 -16.05
N ARG A 92 10.31 2.99 -15.91
CA ARG A 92 9.00 2.57 -16.45
C ARG A 92 7.84 3.33 -15.83
N THR A 93 7.94 3.66 -14.55
CA THR A 93 6.85 4.38 -13.86
C THR A 93 6.82 5.85 -14.25
N LYS A 94 7.97 6.49 -14.48
CA LYS A 94 8.04 7.86 -15.03
C LYS A 94 7.33 7.96 -16.38
N LEU A 95 7.56 7.01 -17.28
CA LEU A 95 6.85 6.95 -18.58
C LEU A 95 5.33 6.83 -18.38
N LEU A 96 4.91 5.99 -17.44
CA LEU A 96 3.50 5.80 -17.11
C LEU A 96 2.88 7.07 -16.49
N LEU A 97 3.62 7.82 -15.69
CA LEU A 97 3.19 9.12 -15.15
C LEU A 97 3.04 10.17 -16.26
N SER A 98 3.96 10.22 -17.22
CA SER A 98 3.82 11.09 -18.40
C SER A 98 2.64 10.69 -19.30
N GLU A 99 2.37 9.39 -19.45
CA GLU A 99 1.18 8.90 -20.19
C GLU A 99 -0.13 9.33 -19.54
N LEU A 100 -0.14 9.54 -18.21
CA LEU A 100 -1.32 9.93 -17.45
C LEU A 100 -1.41 11.43 -17.19
N ASP A 101 -0.44 12.22 -17.66
CA ASP A 101 -0.32 13.65 -17.38
C ASP A 101 -0.32 13.97 -15.87
N LEU A 102 0.41 13.15 -15.09
CA LEU A 102 0.58 13.31 -13.64
C LEU A 102 2.05 13.54 -13.26
N PRO A 103 2.73 14.58 -13.81
CA PRO A 103 4.16 14.77 -13.55
C PRO A 103 4.46 15.29 -12.13
N ASP A 104 3.53 16.03 -11.51
CA ASP A 104 3.80 16.79 -10.28
C ASP A 104 2.76 16.50 -9.19
N VAL A 105 2.78 15.26 -8.70
CA VAL A 105 1.92 14.85 -7.58
C VAL A 105 2.65 15.10 -6.28
N ASP A 106 2.09 15.96 -5.42
CA ASP A 106 2.60 16.20 -4.08
C ASP A 106 2.44 14.96 -3.19
N ILE A 107 3.56 14.28 -2.94
CA ILE A 107 3.58 13.04 -2.15
C ILE A 107 3.92 13.33 -0.70
N HIS A 108 2.89 13.20 0.13
CA HIS A 108 3.02 13.27 1.57
C HIS A 108 3.89 12.13 2.09
N GLN A 109 4.88 12.50 2.90
CA GLN A 109 5.76 11.53 3.53
C GLN A 109 5.00 10.78 4.61
N LYS A 110 5.04 9.45 4.55
CA LYS A 110 4.48 8.63 5.61
C LYS A 110 5.48 8.62 6.76
N ASN A 111 5.17 9.32 7.83
CA ASN A 111 5.83 9.09 9.11
C ASN A 111 5.46 7.67 9.53
N PHE A 112 6.41 6.75 9.44
CA PHE A 112 6.22 5.45 10.07
C PHE A 112 6.02 5.72 11.56
N LEU A 113 4.95 5.16 12.12
CA LEU A 113 4.82 5.08 13.55
C LEU A 113 6.11 4.44 14.07
N GLN A 114 6.85 5.22 14.85
CA GLN A 114 8.23 4.93 15.23
C GLN A 114 8.34 3.73 16.19
N PHE A 115 7.19 3.22 16.62
CA PHE A 115 7.12 2.01 17.41
C PHE A 115 7.22 0.79 16.49
N GLN A 116 8.22 -0.04 16.77
CA GLN A 116 8.28 -1.37 16.18
C GLN A 116 7.04 -2.16 16.59
N PRO A 117 6.51 -3.06 15.75
CA PRO A 117 5.29 -3.81 16.08
C PRO A 117 5.45 -4.73 17.30
N TRP A 118 6.69 -5.10 17.66
CA TRP A 118 7.03 -5.84 18.88
C TRP A 118 7.33 -4.92 20.09
N ASN A 119 7.44 -3.61 19.87
CA ASN A 119 7.52 -2.65 20.97
C ASN A 119 6.09 -2.31 21.38
N THR A 120 5.57 -3.03 22.36
CA THR A 120 4.36 -2.63 23.06
C THR A 120 4.64 -1.27 23.70
N PRO A 121 3.92 -0.19 23.33
CA PRO A 121 4.05 1.07 24.06
C PRO A 121 3.83 0.77 25.54
N CYS A 122 4.79 1.17 26.38
CA CYS A 122 4.68 0.99 27.81
C CYS A 122 3.57 1.92 28.30
N PHE A 123 2.35 1.40 28.38
CA PHE A 123 1.24 2.12 28.99
C PHE A 123 1.47 2.12 30.49
N ARG A 124 1.63 3.31 31.05
CA ARG A 124 1.59 3.49 32.50
C ARG A 124 0.13 3.62 32.91
N TYR A 125 -0.42 2.58 33.51
CA TYR A 125 -1.71 2.69 34.18
C TYR A 125 -1.54 3.55 35.44
N ILE A 126 -2.39 4.57 35.58
CA ILE A 126 -2.48 5.35 36.81
C ILE A 126 -3.55 4.65 37.65
N ASN A 127 -3.13 3.90 38.68
CA ASN A 127 -4.06 3.36 39.66
C ASN A 127 -4.28 4.39 40.77
N PRO A 128 -5.44 5.05 40.86
CA PRO A 128 -5.71 5.99 41.95
C PRO A 128 -5.84 5.31 43.32
N TYR A 129 -5.86 3.97 43.37
CA TYR A 129 -6.03 3.19 44.60
C TYR A 129 -4.76 2.54 45.15
N ASP A 130 -3.62 2.58 44.42
CA ASP A 130 -2.40 1.84 44.79
C ASP A 130 -1.85 2.20 46.18
N THR A 131 -2.08 3.44 46.64
CA THR A 131 -1.57 3.93 47.93
C THR A 131 -2.50 3.65 49.12
N TYR A 132 -3.67 3.03 48.90
CA TYR A 132 -4.71 2.90 49.92
C TYR A 132 -4.97 1.45 50.32
N SER A 133 -4.89 1.16 51.63
CA SER A 133 -5.22 -0.16 52.16
C SER A 133 -6.73 -0.32 52.36
N LYS A 134 -7.29 -1.43 51.84
CA LYS A 134 -8.72 -1.75 51.90
C LYS A 134 -9.25 -1.92 53.33
N SER A 135 -8.40 -2.33 54.27
CA SER A 135 -8.78 -2.54 55.68
C SER A 135 -8.67 -1.28 56.53
N ALA A 136 -7.90 -0.28 56.10
CA ALA A 136 -7.59 0.91 56.90
C ALA A 136 -8.49 2.11 56.60
N MET A 137 -9.25 2.07 55.49
CA MET A 137 -9.93 3.25 54.96
C MET A 137 -11.44 3.02 54.81
N ALA A 138 -12.23 4.07 55.10
CA ALA A 138 -13.68 4.02 55.01
C ALA A 138 -14.15 3.88 53.55
N PRO A 139 -15.26 3.14 53.27
CA PRO A 139 -15.80 2.98 51.92
C PRO A 139 -16.11 4.29 51.19
N VAL A 140 -16.50 5.34 51.93
CA VAL A 140 -16.82 6.67 51.39
C VAL A 140 -15.59 7.33 50.76
N THR A 141 -14.39 7.08 51.27
CA THR A 141 -13.15 7.66 50.72
C THR A 141 -12.84 7.11 49.32
N PHE A 142 -13.06 5.81 49.10
CA PHE A 142 -12.91 5.20 47.77
C PHE A 142 -13.89 5.79 46.75
N GLN A 143 -15.13 6.07 47.16
CA GLN A 143 -16.12 6.74 46.31
C GLN A 143 -15.69 8.17 45.94
N GLY A 144 -15.10 8.90 46.88
CA GLY A 144 -14.55 10.24 46.63
C GLY A 144 -13.38 10.24 45.65
N ILE A 145 -12.44 9.31 45.81
CA ILE A 145 -11.31 9.13 44.88
C ILE A 145 -11.81 8.80 43.47
N PHE A 146 -12.81 7.92 43.36
CA PHE A 146 -13.43 7.59 42.08
C PHE A 146 -14.08 8.83 41.42
N ALA A 147 -14.88 9.58 42.17
CA ALA A 147 -15.59 10.75 41.67
C ALA A 147 -14.60 11.84 41.18
N TYR A 148 -13.51 12.06 41.92
CA TYR A 148 -12.43 12.96 41.54
C TYR A 148 -11.68 12.50 40.28
N HIS A 149 -11.32 11.23 40.20
CA HIS A 149 -10.66 10.68 39.01
C HIS A 149 -11.56 10.80 37.78
N ARG A 150 -12.87 10.54 37.94
CA ARG A 150 -13.86 10.66 36.87
C ARG A 150 -14.03 12.10 36.39
N SER A 151 -14.06 13.09 37.28
CA SER A 151 -14.20 14.50 36.88
C SER A 151 -12.95 15.03 36.15
N ARG A 152 -11.76 14.55 36.51
CA ARG A 152 -10.49 14.99 35.92
C ARG A 152 -10.23 14.47 34.52
N TYR A 153 -10.71 13.26 34.19
CA TYR A 153 -10.47 12.58 32.91
C TYR A 153 -11.78 12.29 32.14
N SER A 154 -12.79 13.13 32.34
CA SER A 154 -14.01 13.12 31.53
C SER A 154 -13.72 13.84 30.22
N ASP A 155 -13.26 13.10 29.20
CA ASP A 155 -13.29 13.54 27.80
C ASP A 155 -14.72 13.49 27.23
#